data_AF-W8EZA6-F1
#
_entry.id   AF-W8EZA6-F1
#
_cell.length_a   1.000
_cell.length_b   1.000
_cell.length_c   1.000
_cell.angle_alpha   90.00
_cell.angle_beta   90.00
_cell.angle_gamma   90.00
#
_symmetry.space_group_name_H-M   'P 1'
#
loop_
_entity.id
_entity.type
_entity.pdbx_description
1 polymer ?
#
loop_
_entity_poly.entity_id
_entity_poly.type
_entity_poly.pdbx_seq_one_letter_code
_entity_poly.pdbx_strand_id
1 'polypeptide(L)' 'MRKDLFNFGPMLGYFFRKNDPTRHTNFNLRTMHFINKLSMAMFLVGLIVLIYRWFIR' A
#
# COMPACT_ATOMS: atom_id res chain seq x y z
N MET A 1 5.06 -19.77 -29.19
CA MET A 1 4.10 -18.66 -29.01
C MET A 1 3.77 -18.57 -27.52
N ARG A 2 4.49 -17.77 -26.72
CA ARG A 2 4.24 -17.57 -25.27
C ARG A 2 3.77 -16.13 -25.06
N LYS A 3 2.45 -15.87 -25.15
CA LYS A 3 1.88 -14.53 -24.95
C LYS A 3 1.17 -14.36 -23.59
N ASP A 4 1.05 -15.43 -22.80
CA ASP A 4 0.26 -15.43 -21.55
C ASP A 4 1.06 -15.19 -20.26
N LEU A 5 2.40 -15.21 -20.29
CA LEU A 5 3.22 -14.95 -19.09
C LEU A 5 3.18 -13.48 -18.64
N PHE A 6 2.83 -12.57 -19.56
CA PHE A 6 2.63 -11.15 -19.29
C PHE A 6 1.15 -10.76 -19.35
N ASN A 7 0.25 -11.72 -19.11
CA ASN A 7 -1.17 -11.42 -19.06
C ASN A 7 -1.50 -10.79 -17.69
N PHE A 8 -1.23 -9.48 -17.58
CA PHE A 8 -1.56 -8.66 -16.41
C PHE A 8 -3.05 -8.32 -16.32
N GLY A 9 -3.85 -8.65 -17.36
CA GLY A 9 -5.31 -8.45 -17.39
C GLY A 9 -6.05 -9.04 -16.18
N PRO A 10 -5.86 -10.32 -15.83
CA PRO A 10 -6.46 -10.90 -14.63
C PRO A 10 -5.92 -10.31 -13.32
N MET A 11 -4.66 -9.85 -13.27
CA MET A 11 -4.11 -9.22 -12.07
C MET A 11 -4.75 -7.85 -11.80
N LEU A 12 -4.92 -7.02 -12.84
CA LEU A 12 -5.60 -5.73 -12.71
C LEU A 12 -7.06 -5.91 -12.24
N GLY A 13 -7.78 -6.89 -12.80
CA GLY A 13 -9.14 -7.22 -12.34
C GLY A 13 -9.22 -7.64 -10.87
N TYR A 14 -8.16 -8.24 -10.33
CA TYR A 14 -8.10 -8.63 -8.91
C TYR A 14 -7.91 -7.43 -7.98
N PHE A 15 -7.14 -6.42 -8.40
CA PHE A 15 -6.96 -5.18 -7.63
C PHE A 15 -8.22 -4.30 -7.62
N PHE A 16 -9.06 -4.37 -8.65
CA PHE A 16 -10.34 -3.66 -8.72
C PHE A 16 -11.54 -4.48 -8.21
N ARG A 17 -11.31 -5.66 -7.62
CA ARG A 17 -12.40 -6.46 -7.06
C ARG A 17 -13.04 -5.71 -5.90
N LYS A 18 -14.32 -5.37 -6.07
CA LYS A 18 -15.15 -4.60 -5.14
C LYS A 18 -15.06 -5.21 -3.73
N ASN A 19 -14.79 -4.38 -2.73
CA ASN A 19 -14.73 -4.81 -1.33
C ASN A 19 -16.08 -5.43 -0.93
N ASP A 20 -16.01 -6.64 -0.36
CA ASP A 20 -17.18 -7.39 0.09
C ASP A 20 -17.96 -6.59 1.15
N PRO A 21 -19.25 -6.26 0.91
CA PRO A 21 -20.03 -5.37 1.78
C PRO A 21 -20.43 -6.00 3.12
N THR A 22 -20.20 -7.30 3.29
CA THR A 22 -20.50 -8.06 4.53
C THR A 22 -19.43 -7.90 5.62
N ARG A 23 -18.32 -7.21 5.33
CA ARG A 23 -17.24 -6.97 6.31
C ARG A 23 -17.72 -5.97 7.37
N HIS A 24 -17.96 -6.46 8.58
CA HIS A 24 -18.19 -5.63 9.76
C HIS A 24 -17.04 -4.62 9.89
N THR A 25 -17.34 -3.34 9.65
CA THR A 25 -16.38 -2.24 9.81
C THR A 25 -16.24 -1.96 11.29
N ASN A 26 -15.46 -2.78 11.98
CA ASN A 26 -15.08 -2.52 13.36
C ASN A 26 -14.17 -1.29 13.36
N PHE A 27 -14.61 -0.20 14.00
CA PHE A 27 -13.82 1.03 14.14
C PHE A 27 -12.39 0.74 14.63
N ASN A 28 -12.22 -0.25 15.51
CA ASN A 28 -10.93 -0.73 15.99
C ASN A 28 -9.96 -1.16 14.87
N LEU A 29 -10.43 -1.91 13.86
CA LEU A 29 -9.59 -2.35 12.73
C LEU A 29 -9.21 -1.19 11.81
N ARG A 30 -10.12 -0.23 11.61
CA ARG A 30 -9.86 0.98 10.83
C ARG A 30 -8.81 1.86 11.52
N THR A 31 -8.92 2.01 12.84
CA THR A 31 -7.95 2.76 13.65
C THR A 31 -6.59 2.08 13.69
N MET A 32 -6.55 0.75 13.85
CA MET A 32 -5.29 -0.01 13.81
C MET A 32 -4.56 0.15 12.47
N HIS A 33 -5.29 0.07 11.35
CA HIS A 33 -4.71 0.29 10.03
C HIS A 33 -4.30 1.75 9.80
N PHE A 34 -5.07 2.72 10.31
CA PHE A 34 -4.75 4.14 10.25
C PHE A 34 -3.46 4.46 10.99
N ILE A 35 -3.31 3.97 12.23
CA ILE A 35 -2.10 4.14 13.04
C ILE A 35 -0.90 3.51 12.33
N ASN A 36 -1.05 2.30 11.77
CA ASN A 36 0.02 1.64 11.03
C ASN A 36 0.43 2.44 9.77
N LYS A 37 -0.54 2.98 9.02
CA LYS A 37 -0.29 3.81 7.84
C LYS A 37 0.40 5.14 8.20
N LEU A 38 0.01 5.74 9.33
CA LEU A 38 0.61 6.98 9.84
C LEU A 38 2.06 6.76 10.27
N SER A 39 2.34 5.65 10.97
CA SER A 39 3.69 5.26 11.38
C SER A 39 4.62 5.12 10.17
N MET A 40 4.18 4.39 9.14
CA MET A 40 4.95 4.23 7.90
C MET A 40 5.23 5.57 7.21
N ALA A 41 4.26 6.49 7.20
CA ALA A 41 4.42 7.80 6.60
C ALA A 41 5.47 8.65 7.33
N MET A 42 5.44 8.70 8.66
CA MET A 42 6.44 9.42 9.47
C MET A 42 7.85 8.82 9.28
N PHE A 43 7.95 7.50 9.24
CA PHE A 43 9.21 6.81 8.97
C PHE A 43 9.76 7.16 7.57
N LEU A 44 8.90 7.16 6.55
CA LEU A 44 9.31 7.45 5.17
C LEU A 44 9.83 8.89 5.03
N VAL A 45 9.19 9.86 5.70
CA VAL A 45 9.67 11.25 5.73
C VAL A 45 11.05 11.34 6.38
N GLY A 46 11.25 10.69 7.53
CA GLY A 46 12.57 10.64 8.18
C GLY A 46 13.64 9.98 7.31
N LEU A 47 13.29 8.89 6.62
CA LEU A 47 14.17 8.19 5.69
C LEU A 47 14.54 9.08 4.49
N ILE A 48 13.59 9.80 3.91
CA ILE A 48 13.84 10.76 2.82
C ILE A 48 14.79 11.87 3.29
N VAL A 49 14.57 12.43 4.48
CA VAL A 49 15.45 13.47 5.04
C VAL A 49 16.86 12.93 5.27
N LEU A 50 16.99 11.69 5.75
CA LEU A 50 18.29 11.04 5.96
C LEU A 50 19.02 10.82 4.64
N ILE A 51 18.34 10.27 3.62
CA ILE A 51 18.89 10.07 2.27
C ILE A 51 19.30 11.42 1.66
N TYR A 52 18.42 12.42 1.73
CA TYR A 52 18.69 13.77 1.22
C TYR A 52 19.95 14.36 1.87
N ARG A 53 20.06 14.25 3.20
CA ARG A 53 21.24 14.70 3.94
C ARG A 53 22.51 13.92 3.59
N TRP A 54 22.40 12.66 3.18
CA TRP A 54 23.54 11.82 2.78
C TRP A 54 24.01 12.08 1.34
N PHE A 55 23.11 12.52 0.44
CA PHE A 55 23.46 12.78 -0.95
C PHE A 55 23.90 14.23 -1.21
N ILE A 56 23.39 15.20 -0.44
CA ILE A 56 23.71 16.63 -0.60
C ILE A 56 24.90 17.08 0.26
N ARG A 57 25.25 16.32 1.30
CA ARG A 57 26.39 16.59 2.17
C ARG A 57 27.42 15.48 2.02
#